data_AF-A0AAE5W708-F1
#
_entry.id   AF-A0AAE5W708-F1
#
_cell.length_a   1.000
_cell.length_b   1.000
_cell.length_c   1.000
_cell.angle_alpha   90.00
_cell.angle_beta   90.00
_cell.angle_gamma   90.00
#
_symmetry.space_group_name_H-M   'P 1'
#
loop_
_entity.id
_entity.type
_entity.pdbx_description
1 polymer ?
#
loop_
_entity_poly.entity_id
_entity_poly.type
_entity_poly.pdbx_seq_one_letter_code
_entity_poly.pdbx_strand_id
1 'polypeptide(L)'
;SGIIIMYAHYNKGMKLRPRTLLYPVFGDKIERNYTGSVIDVFCILGAVAGTIVTIGFFGFQFSYWLHSILGIPDNLTTQVLSVVGLMIIVTISATTGIEKGIQFLSKLNVWLAIGVAVFIVLIGPG
;
A
#
# COMPACT_ATOMS: atom_id res chain seq x y z
N SER A 1 -11.22 9.99 4.51
CA SER A 1 -11.05 8.87 5.47
C SER A 1 -10.30 9.25 6.73
N GLY A 2 -9.15 9.94 6.66
CA GLY A 2 -8.34 10.30 7.84
C GLY A 2 -9.04 11.21 8.87
N ILE A 3 -9.81 12.20 8.42
CA ILE A 3 -10.50 13.17 9.30
C ILE A 3 -11.52 12.46 10.21
N ILE A 4 -12.21 11.45 9.70
CA ILE A 4 -13.23 10.68 10.44
C ILE A 4 -12.58 9.83 11.54
N ILE A 5 -11.46 9.17 11.22
CA ILE A 5 -10.71 8.37 12.19
C ILE A 5 -10.12 9.27 13.28
N MET A 6 -9.57 10.41 12.89
CA MET A 6 -8.97 11.37 13.81
C MET A 6 -10.01 11.96 14.77
N TYR A 7 -11.20 12.33 14.28
CA TYR A 7 -12.31 12.79 15.13
C TYR A 7 -12.84 11.69 16.07
N ALA A 8 -13.00 10.45 15.58
CA ALA A 8 -13.45 9.32 16.40
C ALA A 8 -12.45 8.92 17.50
N HIS A 9 -11.15 9.03 17.22
CA HIS A 9 -10.09 8.74 18.19
C HIS A 9 -9.90 9.87 19.20
N TYR A 10 -9.83 11.13 18.75
CA TYR A 10 -9.53 12.28 19.62
C TYR A 10 -10.73 12.76 20.44
N ASN A 11 -11.95 12.68 19.88
CA ASN A 11 -13.16 13.23 20.51
C ASN A 11 -14.00 12.16 21.24
N LYS A 12 -13.84 10.87 20.90
CA LYS A 12 -14.62 9.76 21.49
C LYS A 12 -13.78 8.63 22.11
N GLY A 13 -12.45 8.69 22.07
CA GLY A 13 -11.56 7.71 22.75
C GLY A 13 -11.63 6.28 22.18
N MET A 14 -12.16 6.09 20.98
CA MET A 14 -12.36 4.77 20.39
C MET A 14 -11.07 4.22 19.78
N LYS A 15 -10.85 2.91 19.93
CA LYS A 15 -9.65 2.22 19.43
C LYS A 15 -9.55 2.33 17.91
N LEU A 16 -8.35 2.58 17.39
CA LEU A 16 -8.02 2.59 15.96
C LEU A 16 -8.22 1.18 15.36
N ARG A 17 -9.41 0.88 14.86
CA ARG A 17 -9.74 -0.36 14.15
C ARG A 17 -10.37 -0.03 12.81
N PRO A 18 -10.27 -0.90 11.79
CA PRO A 18 -10.97 -0.72 10.50
C PRO A 18 -12.46 -0.43 10.71
N ARG A 19 -13.06 -1.08 11.70
CA ARG A 19 -14.42 -0.84 12.21
C ARG A 19 -14.75 0.61 12.60
N THR A 20 -13.77 1.43 12.99
CA THR A 20 -13.96 2.85 13.38
C THR A 20 -14.21 3.75 12.17
N LEU A 21 -13.80 3.34 10.96
CA LEU A 21 -14.15 4.05 9.71
C LEU A 21 -15.64 3.96 9.37
N LEU A 22 -16.33 2.91 9.83
CA LEU A 22 -17.76 2.69 9.62
C LEU A 22 -18.62 3.19 10.79
N TYR A 23 -17.99 3.69 11.85
CA TYR A 23 -18.65 4.33 12.98
C TYR A 23 -19.60 5.49 12.61
N PRO A 24 -19.28 6.41 11.69
CA PRO A 24 -20.23 7.47 11.32
C PRO A 24 -21.46 6.98 10.57
N VAL A 25 -21.41 5.81 9.92
CA VAL A 25 -22.54 5.24 9.15
C VAL A 25 -23.44 4.37 10.04
N PHE A 26 -22.88 3.65 11.01
CA PHE A 26 -23.61 2.68 11.83
C PHE A 26 -23.67 3.00 13.34
N GLY A 27 -23.02 4.08 13.79
CA GLY A 27 -23.06 4.61 15.15
C GLY A 27 -22.39 3.75 16.24
N ASP A 28 -22.70 4.06 17.51
CA ASP A 28 -22.18 3.39 18.72
C ASP A 28 -22.52 1.90 18.83
N LYS A 29 -23.50 1.42 18.06
CA LYS A 29 -23.92 0.00 18.09
C LYS A 29 -22.90 -0.93 17.47
N ILE A 30 -22.02 -0.43 16.60
CA ILE A 30 -20.95 -1.24 16.05
C ILE A 30 -20.04 -1.75 17.15
N GLU A 31 -19.73 -0.96 18.20
CA GLU A 31 -18.82 -1.39 19.28
C GLU A 31 -19.32 -2.61 20.08
N ARG A 32 -20.63 -2.88 20.08
CA ARG A 32 -21.25 -3.87 20.98
C ARG A 32 -21.96 -5.03 20.26
N ASN A 33 -22.20 -4.95 18.95
CA ASN A 33 -23.02 -5.93 18.22
C ASN A 33 -22.21 -6.93 17.37
N TYR A 34 -22.63 -8.20 17.33
CA TYR A 34 -21.99 -9.30 16.58
C TYR A 34 -21.83 -8.98 15.08
N THR A 35 -22.77 -8.23 14.51
CA THR A 35 -22.76 -7.74 13.13
C THR A 35 -21.53 -6.87 12.82
N GLY A 36 -21.06 -6.09 13.79
CA GLY A 36 -19.85 -5.28 13.64
C GLY A 36 -18.58 -6.12 13.54
N SER A 37 -18.56 -7.35 14.06
CA SER A 37 -17.42 -8.27 13.94
C SER A 37 -17.36 -8.91 12.56
N VAL A 38 -18.51 -9.23 11.96
CA VAL A 38 -18.59 -9.78 10.60
C VAL A 38 -18.07 -8.77 9.58
N ILE A 39 -18.47 -7.50 9.71
CA ILE A 39 -18.01 -6.42 8.82
C ILE A 39 -16.50 -6.17 8.96
N ASP A 40 -15.96 -6.24 10.18
CA ASP A 40 -14.51 -6.10 10.41
C ASP A 40 -13.72 -7.23 9.72
N VAL A 41 -14.23 -8.47 9.78
CA VAL A 41 -13.66 -9.60 9.04
C VAL A 41 -13.70 -9.34 7.53
N PHE A 42 -14.83 -8.90 6.97
CA PHE A 42 -14.91 -8.55 5.54
C PHE A 42 -13.94 -7.41 5.15
N CYS A 43 -13.80 -6.38 5.99
CA CYS A 43 -12.84 -5.30 5.75
C CYS A 43 -11.39 -5.79 5.77
N ILE A 44 -11.02 -6.61 6.75
CA ILE A 44 -9.67 -7.20 6.83
C ILE A 44 -9.43 -8.11 5.63
N LEU A 45 -10.40 -8.95 5.26
CA LEU A 45 -10.30 -9.81 4.07
C LEU A 45 -10.13 -8.98 2.80
N GLY A 46 -10.89 -7.88 2.64
CA GLY A 46 -10.73 -6.97 1.50
C GLY A 46 -9.35 -6.30 1.45
N ALA A 47 -8.85 -5.83 2.60
CA ALA A 47 -7.53 -5.21 2.68
C ALA A 47 -6.40 -6.22 2.39
N VAL A 48 -6.49 -7.43 2.94
CA VAL A 48 -5.52 -8.50 2.73
C VAL A 48 -5.58 -9.00 1.28
N ALA A 49 -6.77 -9.26 0.74
CA ALA A 49 -6.93 -9.68 -0.64
C ALA A 49 -6.39 -8.63 -1.62
N GLY A 50 -6.69 -7.35 -1.39
CA GLY A 50 -6.12 -6.25 -2.17
C GLY A 50 -4.59 -6.27 -2.13
N THR A 51 -4.01 -6.36 -0.93
CA THR A 51 -2.55 -6.37 -0.75
C THR A 51 -1.89 -7.58 -1.45
N ILE A 52 -2.44 -8.79 -1.27
CA ILE A 52 -1.91 -10.02 -1.88
C ILE A 52 -1.95 -9.95 -3.41
N VAL A 53 -3.06 -9.48 -4.00
CA VAL A 53 -3.19 -9.36 -5.45
C VAL A 53 -2.15 -8.39 -6.01
N THR A 54 -1.96 -7.23 -5.37
CA THR A 54 -0.93 -6.28 -5.81
C THR A 54 0.47 -6.90 -5.77
N ILE A 55 0.82 -7.62 -4.69
CA ILE A 55 2.14 -8.26 -4.55
C ILE A 55 2.34 -9.35 -5.62
N GLY A 56 1.33 -10.17 -5.87
CA GLY A 56 1.39 -11.19 -6.92
C GLY A 56 1.59 -10.57 -8.31
N PHE A 57 0.84 -9.51 -8.62
CA PHE A 57 0.98 -8.76 -9.87
C PHE A 57 2.39 -8.15 -10.02
N PHE A 58 2.93 -7.56 -8.95
CA PHE A 58 4.31 -7.04 -8.96
C PHE A 58 5.34 -8.13 -9.21
N GLY A 59 5.17 -9.31 -8.62
CA GLY A 59 6.07 -10.44 -8.83
C GLY A 59 6.03 -10.96 -10.28
N PHE A 60 4.85 -11.04 -10.90
CA PHE A 60 4.72 -11.41 -12.31
C PHE A 60 5.33 -10.36 -13.24
N GLN A 61 5.07 -9.08 -12.99
CA GLN A 61 5.66 -8.00 -13.77
C GLN A 61 7.19 -8.03 -13.66
N PHE A 62 7.74 -8.26 -12.47
CA PHE A 62 9.19 -8.40 -12.25
C PHE A 62 9.78 -9.61 -12.97
N SER A 63 9.10 -10.77 -12.95
CA SER A 63 9.53 -11.94 -13.71
C SER A 63 9.60 -11.66 -15.21
N TYR A 64 8.65 -10.88 -15.75
CA TYR A 64 8.69 -10.45 -17.15
C TYR A 64 9.87 -9.53 -17.46
N TRP A 65 10.20 -8.59 -16.57
CA TRP A 65 11.42 -7.78 -16.70
C TRP A 65 12.68 -8.65 -16.69
N LEU A 66 12.73 -9.63 -15.79
CA LEU A 66 13.84 -10.57 -15.68
C LEU A 66 13.98 -11.42 -16.95
N HIS A 67 12.87 -11.90 -17.52
CA HIS A 67 12.84 -12.59 -18.80
C HIS A 67 13.35 -11.69 -19.94
N SER A 68 12.87 -10.45 -20.01
CA SER A 68 13.22 -9.51 -21.07
C SER A 68 14.69 -9.08 -21.05
N ILE A 69 15.31 -9.04 -19.86
CA ILE A 69 16.71 -8.59 -19.69
C ILE A 69 17.69 -9.76 -19.67
N LEU A 70 17.34 -10.89 -19.04
CA LEU A 70 18.22 -12.06 -18.87
C LEU A 70 17.93 -13.23 -19.82
N GLY A 71 16.84 -13.18 -20.60
CA GLY A 71 16.50 -14.22 -21.59
C GLY A 71 16.13 -15.59 -20.99
N ILE A 72 15.86 -15.67 -19.69
CA ILE A 72 15.45 -16.90 -18.98
C ILE A 72 14.02 -17.24 -19.41
N PRO A 73 13.67 -18.47 -19.86
CA PRO A 73 12.34 -18.81 -20.36
C PRO A 73 11.20 -18.55 -19.35
N ASP A 74 10.11 -17.93 -19.82
CA ASP A 74 8.95 -17.57 -19.00
C ASP A 74 8.06 -18.79 -18.77
N ASN A 75 8.43 -19.59 -17.79
CA ASN A 75 7.66 -20.75 -17.35
C ASN A 75 7.08 -20.51 -15.95
N LEU A 76 5.97 -21.19 -15.63
CA LEU A 76 5.29 -21.07 -14.34
C LEU A 76 6.26 -21.19 -13.14
N THR A 77 7.28 -22.04 -13.27
CA THR A 77 8.30 -22.26 -12.24
C THR A 77 9.18 -21.01 -12.00
N THR A 78 9.64 -20.34 -13.06
CA THR A 78 10.48 -19.13 -12.93
C THR A 78 9.68 -17.92 -12.47
N GLN A 79 8.41 -17.80 -12.87
CA GLN A 79 7.50 -16.78 -12.35
C GLN A 79 7.29 -16.93 -10.85
N VAL A 80 6.94 -18.13 -10.38
CA VAL A 80 6.71 -18.39 -8.95
C VAL A 80 7.99 -18.15 -8.15
N LEU A 81 9.15 -18.60 -8.65
CA LEU A 81 10.43 -18.39 -7.97
C LEU A 81 10.79 -16.90 -7.86
N SER A 82 10.54 -16.13 -8.90
CA SER A 82 10.77 -14.67 -8.91
C SER A 82 9.85 -13.95 -7.93
N VAL A 83 8.56 -14.32 -7.88
CA VAL A 83 7.59 -13.77 -6.92
C VAL A 83 8.03 -14.06 -5.48
N VAL A 84 8.44 -15.30 -5.17
CA VAL A 84 8.90 -15.69 -3.84
C VAL A 84 10.19 -14.94 -3.46
N GLY A 85 11.16 -14.86 -4.37
CA GLY A 85 12.39 -14.09 -4.16
C GLY A 85 12.11 -12.61 -3.86
N LEU A 86 11.19 -12.01 -4.62
CA LEU A 86 10.79 -10.62 -4.43
C LEU A 86 10.04 -10.43 -3.10
N MET A 87 9.19 -11.37 -2.69
CA MET A 87 8.55 -11.35 -1.37
C MET A 87 9.55 -11.37 -0.23
N ILE A 88 10.63 -12.17 -0.32
CA ILE A 88 11.69 -12.21 0.69
C ILE A 88 12.38 -10.84 0.78
N ILE A 89 12.76 -10.27 -0.36
CA ILE A 89 13.40 -8.95 -0.42
C ILE A 89 12.49 -7.86 0.17
N VAL A 90 11.21 -7.86 -0.20
CA VAL A 90 10.22 -6.91 0.33
C VAL A 90 10.01 -7.09 1.82
N THR A 91 9.98 -8.33 2.32
CA THR A 91 9.82 -8.62 3.75
C THR A 91 11.02 -8.10 4.54
N ILE A 92 12.24 -8.37 4.07
CA ILE A 92 13.47 -7.84 4.69
C ILE A 92 13.48 -6.32 4.62
N SER A 93 13.13 -5.72 3.48
CA SER A 93 13.05 -4.27 3.33
C SER A 93 12.02 -3.66 4.31
N ALA A 94 10.89 -4.33 4.52
CA ALA A 94 9.86 -3.92 5.46
C ALA A 94 10.32 -3.93 6.91
N THR A 95 11.06 -4.98 7.32
CA THR A 95 11.58 -5.09 8.68
C THR A 95 12.76 -4.17 8.95
N THR A 96 13.55 -3.82 7.93
CA THR A 96 14.80 -3.05 8.10
C THR A 96 14.58 -1.52 8.13
N GLY A 97 13.34 -1.04 7.94
CA GLY A 97 12.98 0.36 8.19
C GLY A 97 12.62 1.14 6.94
N ILE A 98 11.39 0.94 6.48
CA ILE A 98 10.75 1.70 5.39
C ILE A 98 10.64 3.20 5.71
N GLU A 99 10.49 3.58 7.00
CA GLU A 99 10.24 4.98 7.38
C GLU A 99 11.33 5.95 6.91
N LYS A 100 12.60 5.57 7.02
CA LYS A 100 13.72 6.38 6.51
C LYS A 100 13.72 6.45 4.99
N GLY A 101 13.38 5.34 4.33
CA GLY A 101 13.25 5.27 2.88
C GLY A 101 12.16 6.21 2.35
N ILE A 102 10.95 6.16 2.93
CA ILE A 102 9.82 7.03 2.55
C ILE A 102 10.19 8.50 2.74
N GLN A 103 10.82 8.86 3.85
CA GLN A 103 11.24 10.25 4.08
C GLN A 103 12.28 10.72 3.06
N PHE A 104 13.24 9.86 2.69
CA PHE A 104 14.23 10.17 1.67
C PHE A 104 13.61 10.31 0.27
N LEU A 105 12.79 9.34 -0.14
CA LEU A 105 12.03 9.36 -1.38
C LEU A 105 11.10 10.57 -1.48
N SER A 106 10.44 10.95 -0.38
CA SER A 106 9.59 12.15 -0.35
C SER A 106 10.40 13.43 -0.54
N LYS A 107 11.57 13.56 0.10
CA LYS A 107 12.47 14.71 -0.09
C LYS A 107 12.95 14.80 -1.54
N LEU A 108 13.35 13.67 -2.12
CA LEU A 108 13.73 13.59 -3.54
C LEU A 108 12.56 13.92 -4.47
N ASN A 109 11.37 13.42 -4.20
CA ASN A 109 10.19 13.71 -5.02
C ASN A 109 9.86 15.20 -5.04
N VAL A 110 9.93 15.88 -3.89
CA VAL A 110 9.76 17.35 -3.83
C VAL A 110 10.82 18.05 -4.67
N TRP A 111 12.08 17.60 -4.60
CA TRP A 111 13.18 18.19 -5.37
C TRP A 111 13.02 17.94 -6.89
N LEU A 112 12.62 16.74 -7.28
CA LEU A 112 12.30 16.38 -8.67
C LEU A 112 11.10 17.18 -9.19
N ALA A 113 10.05 17.35 -8.38
CA ALA A 113 8.88 18.14 -8.74
C ALA A 113 9.25 19.62 -8.99
N ILE A 114 10.12 20.19 -8.14
CA ILE A 114 10.68 21.53 -8.36
C ILE A 114 11.50 21.57 -9.65
N GLY A 115 12.37 20.58 -9.88
CA GLY A 115 13.17 20.49 -11.11
C GLY A 115 12.32 20.42 -12.37
N VAL A 116 11.26 19.60 -12.36
CA VAL A 116 10.31 19.49 -13.46
C VAL A 116 9.50 20.78 -13.61
N ALA A 117 9.06 21.42 -12.53
CA ALA A 117 8.36 22.70 -12.60
C ALA A 117 9.23 23.80 -13.25
N VAL A 118 10.51 23.88 -12.88
CA VAL A 118 11.47 24.81 -13.50
C VAL A 118 11.69 24.46 -14.97
N PHE A 119 11.85 23.17 -15.29
CA PHE A 119 11.99 22.71 -16.67
C PHE A 119 10.76 23.09 -17.53
N ILE A 120 9.56 22.93 -17.00
CA ILE A 120 8.30 23.34 -17.66
C ILE A 120 8.24 24.87 -17.81
N VAL A 121 8.71 25.66 -16.85
CA VAL A 121 8.73 27.13 -17.00
C VAL A 121 9.74 27.59 -18.05
N LEU A 122 10.86 26.88 -18.22
CA LEU A 122 11.92 27.24 -19.16
C LEU A 122 11.71 26.70 -20.59
N ILE A 123 11.15 25.49 -20.73
CA ILE A 123 11.00 24.77 -22.00
C ILE A 123 9.53 24.56 -22.37
N GLY A 124 8.63 24.68 -21.39
CA GLY A 124 7.21 24.61 -21.66
C GLY A 124 6.77 25.79 -22.54
N PRO A 125 5.77 25.57 -23.41
CA PRO A 125 5.25 26.61 -24.27
C PRO A 125 4.52 27.63 -23.40
N GLY A 126 5.20 28.73 -23.09
CA GLY A 126 4.55 30.01 -22.81
C GLY A 126 4.11 30.67 -24.11
#